data_AF-A0A528B649-F1
#
_entry.id   AF-A0A528B649-F1
#
_cell.length_a   1.000
_cell.length_b   1.000
_cell.length_c   1.000
_cell.angle_alpha   90.00
_cell.angle_beta   90.00
_cell.angle_gamma   90.00
#
_symmetry.space_group_name_H-M   'P 1'
#
loop_
_entity.id
_entity.type
_entity.pdbx_description
1 polymer ?
#
loop_
_entity_poly.entity_id
_entity_poly.type
_entity_poly.pdbx_seq_one_letter_code
_entity_poly.pdbx_strand_id
1 'polypeptide(L)'
;MRTRQAIAGSALFFIAAPGMVAGLLPWLLTDRYRLPWSTQPGLVPVGWVLIVVAAALLLHAFARFAFEGQGTPAPVAPTEQLVVGGIYRHVRNPMYVAVLWIILG
;
A
#
# COMPACT_ATOMS: atom_id res chain seq x y z
N MET A 1 -22.20 5.33 -0.02
CA MET A 1 -22.06 3.96 -0.64
C MET A 1 -22.37 2.83 0.37
N ARG A 2 -22.74 1.58 0.00
CA ARG A 2 -22.80 0.48 1.00
C ARG A 2 -21.36 0.04 1.38
N THR A 3 -21.08 -0.21 2.67
CA THR A 3 -19.73 -0.56 3.17
C THR A 3 -19.07 -1.72 2.39
N ARG A 4 -19.86 -2.74 1.99
CA ARG A 4 -19.35 -3.85 1.17
C ARG A 4 -18.81 -3.42 -0.20
N GLN A 5 -19.43 -2.42 -0.83
CA GLN A 5 -18.98 -1.87 -2.11
C GLN A 5 -17.70 -1.04 -1.93
N ALA A 6 -17.62 -0.25 -0.86
CA ALA A 6 -16.43 0.52 -0.52
C ALA A 6 -15.21 -0.39 -0.23
N ILE A 7 -15.42 -1.51 0.49
CA ILE A 7 -14.37 -2.51 0.73
C ILE A 7 -13.91 -3.15 -0.59
N ALA A 8 -14.84 -3.60 -1.43
CA ALA A 8 -14.50 -4.23 -2.71
C ALA A 8 -13.75 -3.27 -3.64
N GLY A 9 -14.21 -2.02 -3.77
CA GLY A 9 -13.54 -1.00 -4.58
C GLY A 9 -12.16 -0.62 -4.02
N SER A 10 -12.02 -0.52 -2.70
CA SER A 10 -10.73 -0.28 -2.05
C SER A 10 -9.75 -1.44 -2.26
N ALA A 11 -10.22 -2.70 -2.17
CA ALA A 11 -9.40 -3.88 -2.43
C ALA A 11 -8.97 -3.95 -3.90
N LEU A 12 -9.87 -3.65 -4.84
CA LEU A 12 -9.54 -3.64 -6.26
C LEU A 12 -8.48 -2.56 -6.57
N PHE A 13 -8.65 -1.35 -6.03
CA PHE A 13 -7.68 -0.27 -6.19
C PHE A 13 -6.34 -0.59 -5.50
N PHE A 14 -6.37 -1.27 -4.35
CA PHE A 14 -5.17 -1.73 -3.65
C PHE A 14 -4.33 -2.68 -4.51
N ILE A 15 -4.98 -3.62 -5.20
CA ILE A 15 -4.28 -4.54 -6.10
C ILE A 15 -3.79 -3.78 -7.34
N ALA A 16 -4.65 -2.94 -7.92
CA ALA A 16 -4.34 -2.26 -9.17
C ALA A 16 -3.21 -1.23 -9.03
N ALA A 17 -3.28 -0.31 -8.07
CA ALA A 17 -2.32 0.80 -7.97
C ALA A 17 -1.04 0.38 -7.21
N PRO A 18 -1.09 0.07 -5.90
CA PRO A 18 0.09 -0.44 -5.19
C PRO A 18 0.70 -1.71 -5.80
N GLY A 19 -0.12 -2.69 -6.22
CA GLY A 19 0.40 -3.92 -6.83
C GLY A 19 1.12 -3.68 -8.16
N MET A 20 0.67 -2.71 -8.95
CA MET A 20 1.39 -2.26 -10.15
C MET A 20 2.73 -1.60 -9.78
N VAL A 21 2.69 -0.61 -8.88
CA VAL A 21 3.85 0.25 -8.58
C VAL A 21 4.93 -0.47 -7.76
N ALA A 22 4.54 -1.29 -6.80
CA ALA A 22 5.46 -1.99 -5.90
C ALA A 22 5.69 -3.47 -6.26
N GLY A 23 4.88 -4.03 -7.16
CA GLY A 23 4.98 -5.43 -7.58
C GLY A 23 5.40 -5.57 -9.04
N LEU A 24 4.49 -5.21 -9.96
CA LEU A 24 4.68 -5.49 -11.39
C LEU A 24 5.82 -4.66 -12.01
N LEU A 25 5.85 -3.34 -11.75
CA LEU A 25 6.88 -2.47 -12.33
C LEU A 25 8.28 -2.87 -11.86
N PRO A 26 8.56 -3.02 -10.54
CA PRO A 26 9.88 -3.46 -10.11
C PRO A 26 10.22 -4.86 -10.63
N TRP A 27 9.25 -5.78 -10.69
CA TRP A 27 9.45 -7.11 -11.28
C TRP A 27 9.87 -7.03 -12.76
N LEU A 28 9.23 -6.18 -13.58
CA LEU A 28 9.61 -5.99 -14.98
C LEU A 28 10.97 -5.30 -15.13
N LEU A 29 11.24 -4.29 -14.31
CA LEU A 29 12.46 -3.47 -14.38
C LEU A 29 13.71 -4.18 -13.85
N THR A 30 13.54 -5.17 -12.96
CA THR A 30 14.65 -5.92 -12.33
C THR A 30 14.87 -7.30 -12.95
N ASP A 31 14.44 -7.50 -14.20
CA ASP A 31 14.47 -8.78 -14.90
C ASP A 31 13.90 -9.92 -14.03
N ARG A 32 12.70 -9.70 -13.49
CA ARG A 32 11.94 -10.65 -12.66
C ARG A 32 12.66 -11.03 -11.36
N TYR A 33 13.37 -10.08 -10.75
CA TYR A 33 14.20 -10.28 -9.56
C TYR A 33 15.26 -11.38 -9.73
N ARG A 34 15.88 -11.47 -10.91
CA ARG A 34 16.95 -12.45 -11.18
C ARG A 34 18.29 -12.10 -10.53
N LEU A 35 18.42 -10.89 -9.98
CA LEU A 35 19.60 -10.48 -9.23
C LEU A 35 19.79 -11.38 -8.00
N PRO A 36 21.04 -11.76 -7.69
CA PRO A 36 21.34 -12.53 -6.49
C PRO A 36 21.01 -11.71 -5.24
N TRP A 37 20.67 -12.41 -4.17
CA TRP A 37 20.37 -11.78 -2.89
C TRP A 37 21.63 -11.13 -2.30
N SER A 38 21.43 -10.10 -1.48
CA SER A 38 22.55 -9.43 -0.83
C SER A 38 23.35 -10.41 0.04
N THR A 39 24.67 -10.34 -0.08
CA THR A 39 25.61 -11.12 0.74
C THR A 39 25.88 -10.49 2.10
N GLN A 40 25.46 -9.24 2.33
CA GLN A 40 25.64 -8.60 3.63
C GLN A 40 24.66 -9.18 4.65
N PRO A 41 25.15 -9.67 5.81
CA PRO A 41 24.29 -10.23 6.85
C PRO A 41 23.24 -9.20 7.30
N GLY A 42 21.99 -9.65 7.45
CA GLY A 42 20.92 -8.81 8.00
C GLY A 42 20.15 -7.96 6.98
N LEU A 43 20.68 -7.69 5.79
CA LEU A 43 19.95 -6.87 4.80
C LEU A 43 18.65 -7.54 4.33
N VAL A 44 18.72 -8.83 3.97
CA VAL A 44 17.54 -9.59 3.54
C VAL A 44 16.42 -9.62 4.59
N PRO A 45 16.67 -9.99 5.87
CA PRO A 45 15.61 -9.98 6.88
C PRO A 45 15.10 -8.56 7.19
N VAL A 46 15.95 -7.53 7.16
CA VAL A 46 15.50 -6.14 7.29
C VAL A 46 14.57 -5.74 6.16
N GLY A 47 14.89 -6.12 4.91
CA GLY A 47 14.02 -5.92 3.75
C GLY A 47 12.65 -6.56 3.93
N TRP A 48 12.61 -7.83 4.35
CA TRP A 48 11.35 -8.49 4.67
C TRP A 48 10.54 -7.81 5.78
N VAL A 49 11.20 -7.36 6.85
CA VAL A 49 10.53 -6.61 7.93
C VAL A 49 9.95 -5.30 7.40
N LEU A 50 10.69 -4.57 6.57
CA LEU A 50 10.21 -3.35 5.92
C LEU A 50 8.96 -3.63 5.07
N ILE A 51 8.99 -4.68 4.23
CA ILE A 51 7.86 -5.08 3.39
C ILE A 51 6.62 -5.41 4.24
N VAL A 52 6.78 -6.23 5.29
CA VAL A 52 5.65 -6.69 6.12
C VAL A 52 5.02 -5.52 6.89
N VAL A 53 5.85 -4.67 7.51
CA VAL A 53 5.37 -3.49 8.24
C VAL A 53 4.69 -2.51 7.29
N ALA A 54 5.28 -2.27 6.13
CA ALA A 54 4.71 -1.37 5.13
C ALA A 54 3.40 -1.90 4.54
N ALA A 55 3.29 -3.20 4.27
CA ALA A 55 2.05 -3.83 3.84
C ALA A 55 0.93 -3.68 4.89
N ALA A 56 1.25 -3.87 6.18
CA ALA A 56 0.30 -3.65 7.27
C ALA A 56 -0.15 -2.19 7.36
N LEU A 57 0.78 -1.24 7.23
CA LEU A 57 0.46 0.20 7.18
C LEU A 57 -0.42 0.55 5.98
N LEU A 58 -0.12 -0.01 4.81
CA LEU A 58 -0.89 0.21 3.59
C LEU A 58 -2.31 -0.33 3.72
N LEU A 59 -2.48 -1.56 4.22
CA LEU A 59 -3.79 -2.15 4.49
C LEU A 59 -4.58 -1.33 5.52
N HIS A 60 -3.93 -0.88 6.59
CA HIS A 60 -4.55 0.01 7.57
C HIS A 60 -5.01 1.32 6.92
N ALA A 61 -4.20 1.92 6.04
CA ALA A 61 -4.53 3.13 5.32
C ALA A 61 -5.81 2.97 4.48
N PHE A 62 -5.86 1.92 3.66
CA PHE A 62 -7.01 1.58 2.81
C PHE A 62 -8.27 1.25 3.62
N ALA A 63 -8.13 0.56 4.74
CA ALA A 63 -9.27 0.27 5.61
C ALA A 63 -9.96 1.55 6.11
N ARG A 64 -9.20 2.62 6.42
CA ARG A 64 -9.78 3.90 6.86
C ARG A 64 -10.60 4.58 5.76
N PHE A 65 -10.25 4.43 4.49
CA PHE A 65 -11.09 4.92 3.39
C PHE A 65 -12.47 4.26 3.38
N ALA A 66 -12.52 2.94 3.56
CA ALA A 66 -13.77 2.18 3.56
C ALA A 66 -14.61 2.44 4.82
N PHE A 67 -13.97 2.58 5.99
CA PHE A 67 -14.66 2.70 7.28
C PHE A 67 -14.94 4.15 7.71
N GLU A 68 -14.00 5.07 7.52
CA GLU A 68 -14.17 6.50 7.86
C GLU A 68 -14.62 7.32 6.65
N GLY A 69 -13.98 7.14 5.50
CA GLY A 69 -14.24 7.98 4.32
C GLY A 69 -15.55 7.65 3.58
N GLN A 70 -16.19 6.52 3.90
CA GLN A 70 -17.38 5.98 3.22
C GLN A 70 -17.26 5.85 1.69
N GLY A 71 -16.04 5.72 1.20
CA GLY A 71 -15.74 5.61 -0.22
C GLY A 71 -14.45 4.84 -0.44
N THR A 72 -13.75 5.13 -1.53
CA THR A 72 -12.50 4.47 -1.89
C THR A 72 -11.43 5.50 -2.18
N PRO A 73 -10.15 5.13 -2.14
CA PRO A 73 -9.07 5.98 -2.65
C PRO A 73 -9.11 6.15 -4.18
N ALA A 74 -9.94 5.39 -4.91
CA ALA A 74 -10.03 5.49 -6.36
C ALA A 74 -10.82 6.76 -6.78
N PRO A 75 -10.36 7.53 -7.78
CA PRO A 75 -11.05 8.74 -8.24
C PRO A 75 -12.48 8.51 -8.74
N VAL A 76 -12.80 7.28 -9.18
CA VAL A 76 -14.12 6.88 -9.70
C VAL A 76 -15.17 6.78 -8.58
N ALA A 77 -14.74 6.55 -7.34
CA ALA A 77 -15.61 6.43 -6.17
C ALA A 77 -14.95 7.10 -4.96
N PRO A 78 -14.84 8.45 -4.96
CA PRO A 78 -14.13 9.20 -3.92
C PRO A 78 -14.83 9.09 -2.56
N THR A 79 -14.11 9.48 -1.50
CA THR A 79 -14.66 9.54 -0.14
C THR A 79 -15.66 10.66 0.03
N GLU A 80 -16.74 10.39 0.77
CA GLU A 80 -17.75 11.37 1.18
C GLU A 80 -17.29 12.16 2.42
N GLN A 81 -16.38 11.58 3.22
CA GLN A 81 -15.81 12.19 4.44
C GLN A 81 -14.29 12.23 4.39
N LEU A 82 -13.70 13.28 4.97
CA LEU A 82 -12.25 13.40 5.06
C LEU A 82 -11.68 12.37 6.05
N VAL A 83 -10.76 11.54 5.58
CA VAL A 83 -10.04 10.55 6.40
C VAL A 83 -8.89 11.22 7.13
N VAL A 84 -9.02 11.40 8.45
CA VAL A 84 -7.99 12.04 9.30
C VAL A 84 -7.50 11.14 10.45
N GLY A 85 -8.13 9.99 10.65
CA GLY A 85 -7.82 9.12 11.79
C GLY A 85 -6.67 8.14 11.55
N GLY A 86 -6.26 7.43 12.61
CA GLY A 86 -5.24 6.38 12.53
C GLY A 86 -3.87 6.93 12.16
N ILE A 87 -3.27 6.44 11.08
CA ILE A 87 -1.97 6.90 10.60
C ILE A 87 -2.04 8.23 9.82
N TYR A 88 -3.22 8.62 9.33
CA TYR A 88 -3.44 9.89 8.62
C TYR A 88 -3.24 11.12 9.51
N ARG A 89 -3.21 10.95 10.85
CA ARG A 89 -2.88 12.04 11.79
C ARG A 89 -1.40 12.47 11.76
N HIS A 90 -0.51 11.63 11.24
CA HIS A 90 0.94 11.89 11.22
C HIS A 90 1.41 12.40 9.85
N VAL A 91 0.87 11.84 8.76
CA VAL A 91 1.26 12.18 7.39
C VAL A 91 0.02 12.21 6.51
N ARG A 92 -0.06 13.18 5.58
CA ARG A 92 -1.21 13.33 4.67
C ARG A 92 -1.34 12.17 3.67
N ASN A 93 -0.21 11.59 3.27
CA ASN A 93 -0.13 10.52 2.26
C ASN A 93 0.62 9.27 2.80
N PRO A 94 0.08 8.58 3.82
CA PRO A 94 0.73 7.41 4.42
C PRO A 94 0.85 6.24 3.44
N MET A 95 -0.03 6.15 2.45
CA MET A 95 0.03 5.12 1.39
C MET A 95 1.31 5.23 0.57
N TYR A 96 1.78 6.44 0.25
CA TYR A 96 3.02 6.63 -0.51
C TYR A 96 4.24 6.24 0.31
N VAL A 97 4.25 6.56 1.60
CA VAL A 97 5.32 6.15 2.51
C VAL A 97 5.41 4.62 2.55
N ALA A 98 4.27 3.93 2.70
CA ALA A 98 4.23 2.48 2.71
C ALA A 98 4.70 1.88 1.37
N VAL A 99 4.23 2.39 0.22
CA VAL A 99 4.67 1.89 -1.10
C VAL A 99 6.18 2.06 -1.29
N LEU A 100 6.75 3.19 -0.88
CA LEU A 100 8.20 3.39 -0.94
C LEU A 100 8.96 2.39 -0.07
N TRP A 101 8.46 2.08 1.13
CA TRP A 101 9.08 1.08 2.00
C TRP A 101 8.99 -0.34 1.43
N ILE A 102 7.90 -0.68 0.72
CA ILE A 102 7.78 -1.95 0.01
C ILE A 102 8.81 -2.05 -1.13
N ILE A 103 9.04 -0.95 -1.87
CA ILE A 103 10.01 -0.94 -2.97
C ILE A 103 11.46 -1.00 -2.46
N LEU A 104 11.74 -0.40 -1.29
CA LEU A 104 13.07 -0.36 -0.68
C LEU A 104 13.46 -1.67 0.02
N GLY A 105 12.48 -2.40 0.56
CA GLY A 105 12.69 -3.67 1.25
C GLY A 105 12.90 -4.83 0.28
#